data_AF-A0A7S0L233-F1
#
_entry.id   AF-A0A7S0L233-F1
#
_cell.length_a   1.000
_cell.length_b   1.000
_cell.length_c   1.000
_cell.angle_alpha   90.00
_cell.angle_beta   90.00
_cell.angle_gamma   90.00
#
_symmetry.space_group_name_H-M   'P 1'
#
loop_
_entity.id
_entity.type
_entity.pdbx_description
1 polymer ?
#
loop_
_entity_poly.entity_id
_entity_poly.type
_entity_poly.pdbx_seq_one_letter_code
_entity_poly.pdbx_strand_id
1 'polypeptide(L)'
;AKQRMPPWPPALIDTTLAPLKPIDSTMAVELEAILRNLCKRKDALHFAEPVNWQQHKLFNYPELIKQPMDLGTVQETLQLDTARDFADKKYQFAEDFAHDVRLVWKNAFIFNAPGHDVFKAAKNLAGVFEDRLSALYSKLDEEAPPVSPVSRCQILVSDMCANCLSEWFRRDDWKQFGEHYLVTIKSGRPMDLFAVQAWLDEQPQDGGDQVVAEFAERVRLIFSNAIDYNGSFTWVGTVAKILSDTFDRRLELLQKAPRPPPMHPPLEEREGWPSYEQKERLFSYVTHLSLRDSSMLAAQVQKRCPTAVLTCDREKERVTIALDKVDLETFTHMDALRKQKQ
;
A
#
# COMPACT_ATOMS: atom_id res chain seq x y z
N ALA A 1 -8.57 21.65 -33.81
CA ALA A 1 -7.90 22.24 -32.64
C ALA A 1 -7.04 21.16 -32.02
N LYS A 2 -5.72 21.34 -31.92
CA LYS A 2 -4.80 20.33 -31.39
C LYS A 2 -5.10 20.08 -29.91
N GLN A 3 -5.30 18.81 -29.54
CA GLN A 3 -5.42 18.38 -28.14
C GLN A 3 -4.19 18.89 -27.37
N ARG A 4 -4.43 19.65 -26.32
CA ARG A 4 -3.38 20.10 -25.39
C ARG A 4 -3.34 19.08 -24.26
N MET A 5 -2.32 18.22 -24.27
CA MET A 5 -2.03 17.36 -23.12
C MET A 5 -1.35 18.20 -22.02
N PRO A 6 -1.66 17.95 -20.73
CA PRO A 6 -1.04 18.66 -19.63
C PRO A 6 0.46 18.35 -19.50
N PRO A 7 1.27 19.25 -18.92
CA PRO A 7 2.68 19.00 -18.63
C PRO A 7 2.84 17.90 -17.57
N TRP A 8 3.97 17.18 -17.55
CA TRP A 8 4.31 16.27 -16.44
C TRP A 8 5.24 16.98 -15.43
N PRO A 9 5.16 16.66 -14.12
CA PRO A 9 6.15 17.08 -13.14
C PRO A 9 7.51 16.44 -13.45
N PRO A 10 8.65 17.08 -13.10
CA PRO A 10 9.93 16.39 -13.15
C PRO A 10 9.94 15.23 -12.14
N ALA A 11 10.26 14.04 -12.64
CA ALA A 11 10.53 12.80 -11.91
C ALA A 11 9.42 12.32 -10.95
N LEU A 12 8.28 11.89 -11.50
CA LEU A 12 7.65 10.70 -10.96
C LEU A 12 8.50 9.51 -11.41
N ILE A 13 9.36 9.04 -10.51
CA ILE A 13 9.62 7.60 -10.45
C ILE A 13 8.22 6.99 -10.32
N ASP A 14 7.89 5.98 -11.12
CA ASP A 14 6.75 5.14 -10.82
C ASP A 14 7.05 4.42 -9.49
N THR A 15 6.72 5.11 -8.41
CA THR A 15 6.39 4.56 -7.10
C THR A 15 4.88 4.72 -6.91
N THR A 16 4.08 4.63 -7.98
CA THR A 16 2.63 4.95 -7.97
C THR A 16 1.71 3.78 -7.67
N LEU A 17 2.27 2.71 -7.15
CA LEU A 17 1.67 2.02 -6.02
C LEU A 17 2.65 2.30 -4.88
N ALA A 18 2.28 2.31 -3.59
CA ALA A 18 3.30 1.86 -2.62
C ALA A 18 3.66 0.46 -3.15
N PRO A 19 4.76 0.29 -3.92
CA PRO A 19 4.80 -0.83 -4.83
C PRO A 19 5.30 -1.89 -3.91
N LEU A 20 4.36 -2.66 -3.33
CA LEU A 20 4.58 -3.91 -2.60
C LEU A 20 6.07 -4.08 -2.39
N LYS A 21 6.64 -3.39 -1.38
CA LYS A 21 8.11 -3.20 -1.40
C LYS A 21 8.70 -4.59 -1.24
N PRO A 22 9.50 -5.09 -2.20
CA PRO A 22 10.10 -6.39 -2.07
C PRO A 22 10.83 -6.46 -0.73
N ILE A 23 10.66 -7.55 -0.01
CA ILE A 23 11.39 -7.74 1.24
C ILE A 23 12.84 -8.05 0.88
N ASP A 24 13.64 -6.98 0.85
CA ASP A 24 15.10 -7.03 0.88
C ASP A 24 15.61 -7.30 2.31
N SER A 25 16.93 -7.36 2.49
CA SER A 25 17.54 -7.63 3.80
C SER A 25 17.25 -6.55 4.84
N THR A 26 17.16 -5.28 4.44
CA THR A 26 16.88 -4.15 5.34
C THR A 26 15.43 -4.18 5.81
N MET A 27 14.50 -4.36 4.87
CA MET A 27 13.07 -4.52 5.16
C MET A 27 12.82 -5.73 6.06
N ALA A 28 13.48 -6.87 5.78
CA ALA A 28 13.35 -8.07 6.60
C ALA A 28 13.73 -7.80 8.06
N VAL A 29 14.83 -7.08 8.31
CA VAL A 29 15.28 -6.70 9.66
C VAL A 29 14.25 -5.82 10.37
N GLU A 30 13.68 -4.84 9.68
CA GLU A 30 12.65 -3.95 10.25
C GLU A 30 11.35 -4.71 10.57
N LEU A 31 10.86 -5.57 9.67
CA LEU A 31 9.68 -6.41 9.89
C LEU A 31 9.91 -7.41 11.03
N GLU A 32 11.09 -8.02 11.11
CA GLU A 32 11.46 -8.90 12.22
C GLU A 32 11.51 -8.14 13.54
N ALA A 33 12.01 -6.90 13.55
CA ALA A 33 12.02 -6.05 14.74
C ALA A 33 10.60 -5.70 15.21
N ILE A 34 9.68 -5.41 14.28
CA ILE A 34 8.26 -5.18 14.59
C ILE A 34 7.67 -6.44 15.24
N LEU A 35 7.83 -7.61 14.61
CA LEU A 35 7.28 -8.87 15.12
C LEU A 35 7.86 -9.23 16.49
N ARG A 36 9.18 -9.16 16.63
CA ARG A 36 9.89 -9.46 17.89
C ARG A 36 9.40 -8.56 19.02
N ASN A 37 9.13 -7.29 18.75
CA ASN A 37 8.61 -6.37 19.76
C ASN A 37 7.14 -6.63 20.10
N LEU A 38 6.33 -7.12 19.14
CA LEU A 38 4.98 -7.60 19.42
C LEU A 38 5.01 -8.84 20.32
N CYS A 39 5.83 -9.84 19.99
CA CYS A 39 5.94 -11.10 20.74
C CYS A 39 6.42 -10.92 22.20
N LYS A 40 7.13 -9.83 22.51
CA LYS A 40 7.54 -9.51 23.90
C LYS A 40 6.40 -9.03 24.80
N ARG A 41 5.24 -8.69 24.24
CA ARG A 41 4.10 -8.17 25.01
C ARG A 41 3.36 -9.33 25.68
N LYS A 42 2.84 -9.10 26.89
CA LYS A 42 2.04 -10.11 27.62
C LYS A 42 0.84 -10.61 26.81
N ASP A 43 0.19 -9.68 26.10
CA ASP A 43 -0.96 -9.98 25.23
C ASP A 43 -0.61 -10.99 24.12
N ALA A 44 0.66 -11.10 23.71
CA ALA A 44 1.09 -11.97 22.61
C ALA A 44 1.11 -13.46 22.97
N LEU A 45 1.06 -13.80 24.25
CA LEU A 45 1.11 -15.20 24.72
C LEU A 45 -0.01 -16.06 24.13
N HIS A 46 -1.19 -15.49 23.87
CA HIS A 46 -2.32 -16.19 23.26
C HIS A 46 -2.09 -16.58 21.80
N PHE A 47 -1.07 -16.00 21.16
CA PHE A 47 -0.83 -16.07 19.72
C PHE A 47 0.58 -16.58 19.39
N ALA A 48 1.30 -17.13 20.37
CA ALA A 48 2.68 -17.58 20.18
C ALA A 48 2.79 -18.87 19.37
N GLU A 49 1.76 -19.71 19.40
CA GLU A 49 1.72 -21.02 18.75
C GLU A 49 0.35 -21.27 18.09
N PRO A 50 0.27 -22.20 17.12
CA PRO A 50 -1.00 -22.59 16.51
C PRO A 50 -2.02 -23.06 17.55
N VAL A 51 -3.29 -22.69 17.38
CA VAL A 51 -4.37 -23.14 18.27
C VAL A 51 -4.54 -24.66 18.17
N ASN A 52 -4.19 -25.38 19.23
CA ASN A 52 -4.46 -26.82 19.34
C ASN A 52 -5.93 -27.08 19.71
N TRP A 53 -6.82 -26.87 18.74
CA TRP A 53 -8.25 -26.97 18.94
C TRP A 53 -8.71 -28.37 19.40
N GLN A 54 -7.99 -29.44 19.06
CA GLN A 54 -8.29 -30.80 19.54
C GLN A 54 -8.05 -30.92 21.05
N GLN A 55 -6.86 -30.51 21.51
CA GLN A 55 -6.48 -30.56 22.93
C GLN A 55 -7.39 -29.67 23.77
N HIS A 56 -7.77 -28.49 23.25
CA HIS A 56 -8.66 -27.54 23.91
C HIS A 56 -10.15 -27.87 23.73
N LYS A 57 -10.50 -28.94 23.00
CA LYS A 57 -11.89 -29.37 22.72
C LYS A 57 -12.72 -28.29 22.01
N LEU A 58 -12.08 -27.46 21.20
CA LEU A 58 -12.69 -26.40 20.38
C LEU A 58 -13.07 -26.97 18.99
N PHE A 59 -13.94 -27.98 18.96
CA PHE A 59 -14.22 -28.74 17.73
C PHE A 59 -14.86 -27.90 16.60
N ASN A 60 -15.47 -26.76 16.93
CA ASN A 60 -15.99 -25.80 15.96
C ASN A 60 -14.93 -24.85 15.38
N TYR A 61 -13.70 -24.84 15.91
CA TYR A 61 -12.63 -23.97 15.43
C TYR A 61 -12.34 -24.13 13.92
N PRO A 62 -12.12 -25.34 13.36
CA PRO A 62 -11.91 -25.50 11.92
C PRO A 62 -13.16 -25.19 11.07
N GLU A 63 -14.35 -25.21 11.66
CA GLU A 63 -15.59 -24.81 10.98
C GLU A 63 -15.66 -23.28 10.81
N LEU A 64 -15.14 -22.52 11.77
CA LEU A 64 -15.17 -21.05 11.77
C LEU A 64 -13.91 -20.43 11.18
N ILE A 65 -12.74 -20.99 11.48
CA ILE A 65 -11.43 -20.45 11.12
C ILE A 65 -10.84 -21.22 9.95
N LYS A 66 -10.86 -20.59 8.77
CA LYS A 66 -10.46 -21.20 7.51
C LYS A 66 -8.97 -21.10 7.21
N GLN A 67 -8.31 -20.09 7.74
CA GLN A 67 -6.86 -19.88 7.59
C GLN A 67 -6.25 -19.67 8.98
N PRO A 68 -6.01 -20.75 9.75
CA PRO A 68 -5.36 -20.63 11.05
C PRO A 68 -4.00 -19.94 10.92
N MET A 69 -3.67 -19.06 11.85
CA MET A 69 -2.40 -18.34 11.87
C MET A 69 -2.05 -17.94 13.31
N ASP A 70 -0.76 -17.85 13.59
CA ASP A 70 -0.16 -17.46 14.86
C ASP A 70 1.20 -16.76 14.62
N LEU A 71 1.69 -16.01 15.60
CA LEU A 71 2.90 -15.20 15.47
C LEU A 71 4.18 -16.05 15.35
N GLY A 72 4.19 -17.28 15.90
CA GLY A 72 5.31 -18.22 15.76
C GLY A 72 5.46 -18.65 14.30
N THR A 73 4.37 -19.08 13.67
CA THR A 73 4.33 -19.43 12.24
C THR A 73 4.76 -18.25 11.36
N VAL A 74 4.30 -17.02 11.66
CA VAL A 74 4.74 -15.82 10.92
C VAL A 74 6.24 -15.60 11.08
N GLN A 75 6.76 -15.74 12.31
CA GLN A 75 8.19 -15.56 12.60
C GLN A 75 9.05 -16.58 11.84
N GLU A 76 8.69 -17.85 11.91
CA GLU A 76 9.40 -18.93 11.20
C GLU A 76 9.36 -18.72 9.69
N THR A 77 8.21 -18.32 9.14
CA THR A 77 8.07 -18.01 7.71
C THR A 77 8.99 -16.88 7.29
N LEU A 78 8.99 -15.76 8.01
CA LEU A 78 9.85 -14.61 7.69
C LEU A 78 11.34 -15.00 7.73
N GLN A 79 11.75 -15.78 8.72
CA GLN A 79 13.13 -16.26 8.84
C GLN A 79 13.52 -17.20 7.70
N LEU A 80 12.66 -18.15 7.34
CA LEU A 80 12.90 -19.06 6.21
C LEU A 80 13.02 -18.30 4.88
N ASP A 81 12.17 -17.29 4.67
CA ASP A 81 12.20 -16.48 3.44
C ASP A 81 13.48 -15.66 3.28
N THR A 82 14.25 -15.40 4.34
CA THR A 82 15.57 -14.75 4.21
C THR A 82 16.60 -15.61 3.48
N ALA A 83 16.41 -16.94 3.47
CA ALA A 83 17.30 -17.90 2.83
C ALA A 83 16.76 -18.42 1.49
N ARG A 84 15.54 -18.04 1.11
CA ARG A 84 14.90 -18.47 -0.14
C ARG A 84 15.16 -17.50 -1.28
N ASP A 85 15.22 -18.04 -2.48
CA ASP A 85 15.16 -17.24 -3.70
C ASP A 85 13.83 -16.48 -3.74
N PHE A 86 13.85 -15.28 -4.35
CA PHE A 86 12.68 -14.38 -4.34
C PHE A 86 11.39 -15.05 -4.83
N ALA A 87 11.48 -15.89 -5.87
CA ALA A 87 10.34 -16.59 -6.44
C ALA A 87 9.69 -17.61 -5.48
N ASP A 88 10.45 -18.12 -4.51
CA ASP A 88 10.02 -19.13 -3.54
C ASP A 88 9.66 -18.56 -2.16
N LYS A 89 9.83 -17.25 -1.96
CA LYS A 89 9.40 -16.58 -0.73
C LYS A 89 7.89 -16.60 -0.60
N LYS A 90 7.39 -16.84 0.61
CA LYS A 90 5.98 -16.63 0.93
C LYS A 90 5.69 -15.13 1.11
N TYR A 91 6.60 -14.43 1.76
CA TYR A 91 6.57 -12.98 1.93
C TYR A 91 7.53 -12.36 0.90
N GLN A 92 7.02 -12.16 -0.30
CA GLN A 92 7.73 -11.42 -1.34
C GLN A 92 7.70 -9.92 -1.01
N PHE A 93 6.60 -9.48 -0.41
CA PHE A 93 6.30 -8.09 -0.13
C PHE A 93 5.88 -7.88 1.32
N ALA A 94 6.11 -6.68 1.86
CA ALA A 94 5.78 -6.36 3.26
C ALA A 94 4.29 -6.59 3.60
N GLU A 95 3.40 -6.43 2.61
CA GLU A 95 1.97 -6.66 2.78
C GLU A 95 1.60 -8.14 2.88
N ASP A 96 2.37 -9.06 2.29
CA ASP A 96 2.17 -10.51 2.46
C ASP A 96 2.41 -10.93 3.91
N PHE A 97 3.49 -10.39 4.51
CA PHE A 97 3.79 -10.54 5.93
C PHE A 97 2.69 -9.91 6.80
N ALA A 98 2.29 -8.67 6.47
CA ALA A 98 1.26 -7.97 7.23
C ALA A 98 -0.10 -8.67 7.16
N HIS A 99 -0.43 -9.30 6.03
CA HIS A 99 -1.62 -10.11 5.84
C HIS A 99 -1.69 -11.23 6.88
N ASP A 100 -0.63 -12.03 7.02
CA ASP A 100 -0.59 -13.14 7.98
C ASP A 100 -0.65 -12.65 9.42
N VAL A 101 0.04 -11.55 9.76
CA VAL A 101 -0.09 -10.94 11.10
C VAL A 101 -1.53 -10.52 11.37
N ARG A 102 -2.21 -9.93 10.38
CA ARG A 102 -3.62 -9.52 10.50
C ARG A 102 -4.57 -10.71 10.57
N LEU A 103 -4.24 -11.84 9.94
CA LEU A 103 -5.02 -13.10 10.08
C LEU A 103 -5.06 -13.57 11.54
N VAL A 104 -3.97 -13.42 12.31
CA VAL A 104 -3.96 -13.74 13.74
C VAL A 104 -5.09 -13.00 14.47
N TRP A 105 -5.20 -11.69 14.24
CA TRP A 105 -6.23 -10.85 14.88
C TRP A 105 -7.62 -11.16 14.35
N LYS A 106 -7.75 -11.31 13.02
CA LYS A 106 -9.00 -11.65 12.35
C LYS A 106 -9.61 -12.93 12.91
N ASN A 107 -8.80 -13.99 13.02
CA ASN A 107 -9.22 -15.27 13.57
C ASN A 107 -9.65 -15.13 15.03
N ALA A 108 -8.90 -14.34 15.81
CA ALA A 108 -9.26 -14.07 17.20
C ALA A 108 -10.61 -13.34 17.32
N PHE A 109 -10.91 -12.38 16.44
CA PHE A 109 -12.17 -11.64 16.43
C PHE A 109 -13.37 -12.48 15.98
N ILE A 110 -13.17 -13.43 15.05
CA ILE A 110 -14.20 -14.35 14.59
C ILE A 110 -14.52 -15.37 15.70
N PHE A 111 -13.50 -15.95 16.32
CA PHE A 111 -13.70 -17.07 17.24
C PHE A 111 -14.07 -16.64 18.66
N ASN A 112 -13.52 -15.53 19.15
CA ASN A 112 -13.69 -15.08 20.53
C ASN A 112 -14.74 -13.97 20.61
N ALA A 113 -15.61 -14.04 21.61
CA ALA A 113 -16.60 -13.00 21.83
C ALA A 113 -15.94 -11.65 22.21
N PRO A 114 -16.51 -10.50 21.80
CA PRO A 114 -16.10 -9.20 22.29
C PRO A 114 -16.09 -9.17 23.83
N GLY A 115 -14.97 -8.76 24.41
CA GLY A 115 -14.77 -8.74 25.87
C GLY A 115 -14.02 -9.95 26.43
N HIS A 116 -13.88 -11.04 25.67
CA HIS A 116 -12.97 -12.13 26.02
C HIS A 116 -11.51 -11.65 26.03
N ASP A 117 -10.66 -12.24 26.88
CA ASP A 117 -9.29 -11.73 27.07
C ASP A 117 -8.44 -11.88 25.79
N VAL A 118 -8.60 -12.99 25.07
CA VAL A 118 -7.96 -13.19 23.75
C VAL A 118 -8.43 -12.13 22.74
N PHE A 119 -9.71 -11.76 22.78
CA PHE A 119 -10.24 -10.71 21.89
C PHE A 119 -9.62 -9.34 22.22
N LYS A 120 -9.54 -8.99 23.51
CA LYS A 120 -8.91 -7.74 23.97
C LYS A 120 -7.42 -7.70 23.62
N ALA A 121 -6.71 -8.81 23.81
CA ALA A 121 -5.31 -8.95 23.46
C ALA A 121 -5.08 -8.74 21.95
N ALA A 122 -5.89 -9.39 21.10
CA ALA A 122 -5.84 -9.20 19.64
C ALA A 122 -6.08 -7.74 19.25
N LYS A 123 -7.08 -7.08 19.85
CA LYS A 123 -7.38 -5.66 19.61
C LYS A 123 -6.21 -4.76 19.95
N ASN A 124 -5.56 -4.97 21.10
CA ASN A 124 -4.40 -4.19 21.53
C ASN A 124 -3.21 -4.39 20.58
N LEU A 125 -2.91 -5.64 20.24
CA LEU A 125 -1.77 -5.98 19.38
C LEU A 125 -1.99 -5.51 17.94
N ALA A 126 -3.21 -5.59 17.41
CA ALA A 126 -3.55 -5.05 16.10
C ALA A 126 -3.24 -3.55 16.03
N GLY A 127 -3.67 -2.76 17.02
CA GLY A 127 -3.38 -1.33 17.06
C GLY A 127 -1.88 -1.03 17.07
N VAL A 128 -1.12 -1.73 17.92
CA VAL A 128 0.35 -1.58 18.02
C VAL A 128 1.05 -1.98 16.72
N PHE A 129 0.59 -3.06 16.06
CA PHE A 129 1.14 -3.52 14.79
C PHE A 129 0.95 -2.47 13.69
N GLU A 130 -0.28 -1.96 13.51
CA GLU A 130 -0.57 -0.96 12.49
C GLU A 130 0.20 0.34 12.73
N ASP A 131 0.36 0.78 14.00
CA ASP A 131 1.19 1.95 14.33
C ASP A 131 2.64 1.77 13.90
N ARG A 132 3.21 0.58 14.16
CA ARG A 132 4.61 0.29 13.84
C ARG A 132 4.83 0.13 12.35
N LEU A 133 3.93 -0.54 11.64
CA LEU A 133 3.98 -0.71 10.20
C LEU A 133 3.81 0.65 9.49
N SER A 134 2.87 1.49 9.94
CA SER A 134 2.68 2.84 9.38
C SER A 134 3.90 3.73 9.58
N ALA A 135 4.57 3.63 10.73
CA ALA A 135 5.81 4.36 11.00
C ALA A 135 6.96 3.89 10.10
N LEU A 136 7.06 2.58 9.83
CA LEU A 136 8.03 2.04 8.88
C LEU A 136 7.77 2.58 7.47
N TYR A 137 6.52 2.51 6.99
CA TYR A 137 6.15 3.04 5.68
C TYR A 137 6.41 4.55 5.56
N SER A 138 6.11 5.33 6.60
CA SER A 138 6.38 6.78 6.58
C SER A 138 7.87 7.09 6.41
N LYS A 139 8.76 6.41 7.15
CA LYS A 139 10.21 6.56 6.98
C LYS A 139 10.67 6.20 5.58
N LEU A 140 10.06 5.17 5.00
CA LEU A 140 10.35 4.68 3.66
C LEU A 140 9.82 5.61 2.55
N ASP A 141 8.80 6.41 2.84
CA ASP A 141 8.18 7.37 1.94
C ASP A 141 8.89 8.75 1.97
N GLU A 142 9.59 9.09 3.07
CA GLU A 142 10.43 10.31 3.15
C GLU A 142 11.48 10.37 2.02
N GLU A 143 11.89 9.22 1.50
CA GLU A 143 12.87 9.11 0.42
C GLU A 143 12.24 9.03 -0.97
N ALA A 144 10.91 8.86 -1.07
CA ALA A 144 10.19 8.70 -2.33
C ALA A 144 9.85 10.06 -2.97
N PRO A 145 9.67 10.13 -4.31
CA PRO A 145 9.19 11.35 -4.94
C PRO A 145 7.81 11.77 -4.41
N PRO A 146 7.54 13.08 -4.35
CA PRO A 146 6.25 13.56 -3.91
C PRO A 146 5.15 13.17 -4.92
N VAL A 147 4.22 12.34 -4.47
CA VAL A 147 3.01 11.94 -5.22
C VAL A 147 1.85 12.92 -4.99
N SER A 148 0.91 12.99 -5.93
CA SER A 148 -0.27 13.86 -5.79
C SER A 148 -1.17 13.39 -4.64
N PRO A 149 -1.99 14.28 -4.04
CA PRO A 149 -2.93 13.88 -3.00
C PRO A 149 -3.92 12.79 -3.45
N VAL A 150 -4.34 12.79 -4.72
CA VAL A 150 -5.23 11.76 -5.27
C VAL A 150 -4.53 10.42 -5.37
N SER A 151 -3.29 10.37 -5.88
CA SER A 151 -2.52 9.12 -5.93
C SER A 151 -2.27 8.55 -4.53
N ARG A 152 -2.07 9.41 -3.51
CA ARG A 152 -1.99 8.96 -2.11
C ARG A 152 -3.28 8.30 -1.62
N CYS A 153 -4.43 8.88 -1.98
CA CYS A 153 -5.72 8.29 -1.65
C CYS A 153 -5.89 6.93 -2.35
N GLN A 154 -5.46 6.80 -3.60
CA GLN A 154 -5.51 5.56 -4.38
C GLN A 154 -4.68 4.45 -3.73
N ILE A 155 -3.46 4.78 -3.29
CA ILE A 155 -2.61 3.85 -2.52
C ILE A 155 -3.34 3.44 -1.22
N LEU A 156 -3.90 4.40 -0.50
CA LEU A 156 -4.55 4.11 0.78
C LEU A 156 -5.76 3.18 0.61
N VAL A 157 -6.63 3.42 -0.37
CA VAL A 157 -7.79 2.52 -0.62
C VAL A 157 -7.35 1.15 -1.16
N SER A 158 -6.27 1.08 -1.94
CA SER A 158 -5.70 -0.18 -2.40
C SER A 158 -5.20 -1.03 -1.22
N ASP A 159 -4.44 -0.43 -0.30
CA ASP A 159 -3.95 -1.11 0.90
C ASP A 159 -5.11 -1.55 1.81
N MET A 160 -6.15 -0.72 1.93
CA MET A 160 -7.36 -1.10 2.64
C MET A 160 -8.01 -2.32 1.99
N CYS A 161 -8.10 -2.38 0.66
CA CYS A 161 -8.62 -3.53 -0.08
C CYS A 161 -7.72 -4.77 0.07
N ALA A 162 -6.42 -4.63 0.30
CA ALA A 162 -5.52 -5.76 0.57
C ALA A 162 -5.67 -6.30 2.00
N ASN A 163 -5.91 -5.43 2.99
CA ASN A 163 -6.02 -5.78 4.39
C ASN A 163 -7.12 -6.82 4.65
N CYS A 164 -6.78 -8.01 5.16
CA CYS A 164 -7.73 -9.12 5.33
C CYS A 164 -8.89 -8.83 6.31
N LEU A 165 -8.74 -7.84 7.21
CA LEU A 165 -9.82 -7.36 8.08
C LEU A 165 -10.89 -6.58 7.32
N SER A 166 -10.56 -6.05 6.14
CA SER A 166 -11.48 -5.26 5.33
C SER A 166 -12.42 -6.10 4.47
N GLU A 167 -12.26 -7.44 4.42
CA GLU A 167 -12.97 -8.32 3.48
C GLU A 167 -14.48 -8.08 3.45
N TRP A 168 -15.11 -7.95 4.62
CA TRP A 168 -16.56 -7.71 4.79
C TRP A 168 -17.03 -6.31 4.38
N PHE A 169 -16.12 -5.44 3.95
CA PHE A 169 -16.38 -4.05 3.57
C PHE A 169 -16.02 -3.77 2.11
N ARG A 170 -15.56 -4.78 1.36
CA ARG A 170 -15.01 -4.59 0.00
C ARG A 170 -16.09 -4.44 -1.07
N ARG A 171 -17.15 -5.25 -1.04
CA ARG A 171 -18.11 -5.32 -2.14
C ARG A 171 -19.51 -5.67 -1.64
N ASP A 172 -20.48 -4.80 -1.90
CA ASP A 172 -21.94 -4.98 -2.06
C ASP A 172 -22.68 -6.09 -1.26
N ASP A 173 -22.17 -6.49 -0.10
CA ASP A 173 -22.83 -7.38 0.86
C ASP A 173 -24.11 -6.75 1.40
N TRP A 174 -24.24 -5.43 1.36
CA TRP A 174 -25.41 -4.78 1.95
C TRP A 174 -26.73 -5.08 1.23
N LYS A 175 -26.68 -5.35 -0.08
CA LYS A 175 -27.89 -5.71 -0.85
C LYS A 175 -28.54 -6.99 -0.34
N GLN A 176 -27.74 -7.90 0.22
CA GLN A 176 -28.24 -9.15 0.79
C GLN A 176 -29.00 -8.94 2.10
N PHE A 177 -28.78 -7.80 2.78
CA PHE A 177 -29.50 -7.44 4.00
C PHE A 177 -30.85 -6.73 3.73
N GLY A 178 -31.12 -6.39 2.46
CA GLY A 178 -32.39 -5.81 2.00
C GLY A 178 -32.71 -4.43 2.60
N GLU A 179 -33.99 -4.06 2.53
CA GLU A 179 -34.48 -2.74 2.98
C GLU A 179 -34.21 -2.48 4.47
N HIS A 180 -34.16 -3.54 5.29
CA HIS A 180 -33.87 -3.43 6.72
C HIS A 180 -32.52 -2.77 7.01
N TYR A 181 -31.50 -3.05 6.19
CA TYR A 181 -30.20 -2.40 6.32
C TYR A 181 -30.28 -0.90 6.08
N LEU A 182 -30.97 -0.50 5.00
CA LEU A 182 -31.10 0.90 4.60
C LEU A 182 -31.81 1.76 5.64
N VAL A 183 -32.81 1.21 6.34
CA VAL A 183 -33.52 1.93 7.41
C VAL A 183 -32.77 1.93 8.74
N THR A 184 -31.81 1.02 8.94
CA THR A 184 -31.03 0.92 10.18
C THR A 184 -29.82 1.85 10.17
N ILE A 185 -29.15 2.00 9.03
CA ILE A 185 -28.00 2.92 8.91
C ILE A 185 -28.46 4.38 9.01
N LYS A 186 -27.81 5.19 9.85
CA LYS A 186 -28.26 6.56 10.09
C LYS A 186 -28.07 7.47 8.87
N SER A 187 -27.11 7.14 8.02
CA SER A 187 -26.80 7.89 6.81
C SER A 187 -27.86 7.74 5.72
N GLY A 188 -28.61 6.63 5.72
CA GLY A 188 -29.44 6.20 4.60
C GLY A 188 -28.68 5.92 3.29
N ARG A 189 -27.33 5.92 3.33
CA ARG A 189 -26.47 5.82 2.14
C ARG A 189 -25.50 4.64 2.31
N PRO A 190 -25.72 3.50 1.63
CA PRO A 190 -24.76 2.40 1.66
C PRO A 190 -23.44 2.80 0.97
N MET A 191 -22.34 2.19 1.38
CA MET A 191 -21.00 2.40 0.81
C MET A 191 -20.13 1.17 1.06
N ASP A 192 -19.23 0.88 0.13
CA ASP A 192 -18.18 -0.15 0.24
C ASP A 192 -16.88 0.32 -0.41
N LEU A 193 -15.76 -0.37 -0.14
CA LEU A 193 -14.44 0.06 -0.59
C LEU A 193 -14.30 0.05 -2.12
N PHE A 194 -15.00 -0.85 -2.84
CA PHE A 194 -14.95 -0.87 -4.30
C PHE A 194 -15.71 0.31 -4.90
N ALA A 195 -16.83 0.72 -4.31
CA ALA A 195 -17.53 1.94 -4.70
C ALA A 195 -16.66 3.19 -4.45
N VAL A 196 -15.90 3.23 -3.36
CA VAL A 196 -14.95 4.31 -3.10
C VAL A 196 -13.80 4.31 -4.10
N GLN A 197 -13.21 3.15 -4.39
CA GLN A 197 -12.15 3.00 -5.39
C GLN A 197 -12.62 3.47 -6.76
N ALA A 198 -13.78 2.97 -7.23
CA ALA A 198 -14.33 3.33 -8.53
C ALA A 198 -14.59 4.84 -8.64
N TRP A 199 -15.16 5.46 -7.60
CA TRP A 199 -15.36 6.91 -7.56
C TRP A 199 -14.01 7.67 -7.60
N LEU A 200 -12.99 7.18 -6.89
CA LEU A 200 -11.68 7.82 -6.83
C LEU A 200 -10.92 7.72 -8.17
N ASP A 201 -11.08 6.61 -8.89
CA ASP A 201 -10.45 6.38 -10.20
C ASP A 201 -10.99 7.32 -11.30
N GLU A 202 -12.20 7.86 -11.10
CA GLU A 202 -12.81 8.88 -11.97
C GLU A 202 -12.33 10.31 -11.64
N GLN A 203 -11.61 10.51 -10.54
CA GLN A 203 -11.16 11.84 -10.12
C GLN A 203 -9.93 12.30 -10.90
N PRO A 204 -9.82 13.61 -11.19
CA PRO A 204 -8.66 14.14 -11.87
C PRO A 204 -7.41 14.01 -10.97
N GLN A 205 -6.26 13.63 -11.54
CA GLN A 205 -5.04 13.35 -10.77
C GLN A 205 -4.42 14.59 -10.11
N ASP A 206 -4.72 15.77 -10.64
CA ASP A 206 -4.43 17.08 -10.05
C ASP A 206 -5.52 17.56 -9.08
N GLY A 207 -6.48 16.67 -8.75
CA GLY A 207 -7.53 16.89 -7.76
C GLY A 207 -6.97 17.42 -6.44
N GLY A 208 -7.51 18.54 -6.00
CA GLY A 208 -7.07 19.23 -4.79
C GLY A 208 -7.65 18.65 -3.50
N ASP A 209 -7.59 19.43 -2.43
CA ASP A 209 -8.02 19.04 -1.08
C ASP A 209 -9.50 18.63 -0.98
N GLN A 210 -10.34 19.10 -1.91
CA GLN A 210 -11.75 18.70 -1.97
C GLN A 210 -11.94 17.22 -2.29
N VAL A 211 -11.15 16.66 -3.22
CA VAL A 211 -11.21 15.22 -3.55
C VAL A 211 -10.77 14.40 -2.34
N VAL A 212 -9.72 14.82 -1.65
CA VAL A 212 -9.22 14.15 -0.44
C VAL A 212 -10.28 14.17 0.68
N ALA A 213 -10.99 15.28 0.84
CA ALA A 213 -12.05 15.40 1.85
C ALA A 213 -13.24 14.48 1.54
N GLU A 214 -13.70 14.44 0.29
CA GLU A 214 -14.80 13.56 -0.13
C GLU A 214 -14.40 12.08 -0.07
N PHE A 215 -13.16 11.76 -0.44
CA PHE A 215 -12.59 10.43 -0.24
C PHE A 215 -12.69 9.99 1.23
N ALA A 216 -12.25 10.87 2.15
CA ALA A 216 -12.29 10.58 3.57
C ALA A 216 -13.71 10.42 4.12
N GLU A 217 -14.66 11.24 3.66
CA GLU A 217 -16.08 11.10 4.00
C GLU A 217 -16.63 9.73 3.57
N ARG A 218 -16.35 9.35 2.32
CA ARG A 218 -16.82 8.07 1.75
C ARG A 218 -16.23 6.86 2.48
N VAL A 219 -14.94 6.89 2.80
CA VAL A 219 -14.30 5.79 3.57
C VAL A 219 -14.90 5.69 4.97
N ARG A 220 -15.05 6.82 5.69
CA ARG A 220 -15.64 6.82 7.04
C ARG A 220 -17.08 6.32 7.03
N LEU A 221 -17.84 6.62 5.97
CA LEU A 221 -19.22 6.18 5.81
C LEU A 221 -19.35 4.65 5.82
N ILE A 222 -18.39 3.93 5.23
CA ILE A 222 -18.35 2.45 5.25
C ILE A 222 -18.37 1.94 6.69
N PHE A 223 -17.46 2.45 7.51
CA PHE A 223 -17.28 1.98 8.88
C PHE A 223 -18.38 2.49 9.81
N SER A 224 -18.87 3.71 9.63
CA SER A 224 -20.00 4.21 10.41
C SER A 224 -21.27 3.42 10.13
N ASN A 225 -21.55 3.08 8.87
CA ASN A 225 -22.70 2.25 8.50
C ASN A 225 -22.61 0.86 9.12
N ALA A 226 -21.43 0.24 9.11
CA ALA A 226 -21.23 -1.05 9.75
C ALA A 226 -21.46 -0.99 11.27
N ILE A 227 -21.05 0.08 11.94
CA ILE A 227 -21.29 0.29 13.37
C ILE A 227 -22.77 0.58 13.65
N ASP A 228 -23.44 1.37 12.82
CA ASP A 228 -24.88 1.64 12.97
C ASP A 228 -25.70 0.36 12.85
N TYR A 229 -25.37 -0.50 11.88
CA TYR A 229 -26.11 -1.73 11.64
C TYR A 229 -25.82 -2.82 12.68
N ASN A 230 -24.54 -3.06 12.99
CA ASN A 230 -24.13 -4.18 13.84
C ASN A 230 -24.00 -3.79 15.32
N GLY A 231 -23.82 -2.51 15.63
CA GLY A 231 -23.47 -2.03 16.96
C GLY A 231 -21.96 -2.06 17.24
N SER A 232 -21.47 -1.06 17.99
CA SER A 232 -20.05 -0.82 18.25
C SER A 232 -19.36 -1.89 19.11
N PHE A 233 -20.12 -2.70 19.84
CA PHE A 233 -19.61 -3.75 20.72
C PHE A 233 -19.53 -5.13 20.08
N THR A 234 -19.94 -5.27 18.81
CA THR A 234 -19.76 -6.52 18.05
C THR A 234 -18.34 -6.64 17.54
N TRP A 235 -17.97 -7.84 17.06
CA TRP A 235 -16.69 -8.03 16.39
C TRP A 235 -16.63 -7.18 15.10
N VAL A 236 -17.72 -7.09 14.34
CA VAL A 236 -17.82 -6.25 13.13
C VAL A 236 -17.60 -4.78 13.48
N GLY A 237 -18.31 -4.26 14.50
CA GLY A 237 -18.15 -2.88 14.96
C GLY A 237 -16.75 -2.59 15.50
N THR A 238 -16.11 -3.57 16.14
CA THR A 238 -14.71 -3.45 16.58
C THR A 238 -13.75 -3.38 15.41
N VAL A 239 -13.89 -4.25 14.41
CA VAL A 239 -13.06 -4.26 13.20
C VAL A 239 -13.24 -2.95 12.42
N ALA A 240 -14.49 -2.50 12.23
CA ALA A 240 -14.80 -1.23 11.58
C ALA A 240 -14.10 -0.05 12.27
N LYS A 241 -14.10 -0.03 13.62
CA LYS A 241 -13.38 0.99 14.38
C LYS A 241 -11.86 0.91 14.17
N ILE A 242 -11.25 -0.27 14.23
CA ILE A 242 -9.81 -0.46 14.01
C ILE A 242 -9.41 0.04 12.62
N LEU A 243 -10.18 -0.32 11.58
CA LEU A 243 -9.93 0.11 10.21
C LEU A 243 -10.12 1.62 10.03
N SER A 244 -11.15 2.22 10.64
CA SER A 244 -11.36 3.67 10.64
C SER A 244 -10.21 4.43 11.32
N ASP A 245 -9.81 4.01 12.52
CA ASP A 245 -8.71 4.63 13.27
C ASP A 245 -7.37 4.49 12.51
N THR A 246 -7.16 3.36 11.83
CA THR A 246 -5.98 3.13 10.97
C THR A 246 -6.01 4.01 9.73
N PHE A 247 -7.18 4.12 9.09
CA PHE A 247 -7.39 5.01 7.95
C PHE A 247 -7.09 6.46 8.30
N ASP A 248 -7.66 6.99 9.38
CA ASP A 248 -7.48 8.40 9.77
C ASP A 248 -6.02 8.73 10.07
N ARG A 249 -5.30 7.84 10.78
CA ARG A 249 -3.86 8.00 11.03
C ARG A 249 -3.05 8.05 9.74
N ARG A 250 -3.33 7.13 8.80
CA ARG A 250 -2.61 7.09 7.51
C ARG A 250 -2.95 8.29 6.64
N LEU A 251 -4.21 8.71 6.60
CA LEU A 251 -4.63 9.90 5.87
C LEU A 251 -3.93 11.15 6.39
N GLU A 252 -3.82 11.31 7.72
CA GLU A 252 -3.11 12.44 8.34
C GLU A 252 -1.63 12.50 7.91
N LEU A 253 -0.95 11.36 7.87
CA LEU A 253 0.44 11.26 7.40
C LEU A 253 0.56 11.66 5.93
N LEU A 254 -0.35 11.16 5.09
CA LEU A 254 -0.39 11.45 3.66
C LEU A 254 -0.72 12.92 3.37
N GLN A 255 -1.52 13.58 4.21
CA GLN A 255 -1.83 15.01 4.09
C GLN A 255 -0.63 15.89 4.47
N LYS A 256 0.21 15.46 5.41
CA LYS A 256 1.44 16.17 5.82
C LYS A 256 2.60 15.97 4.86
N ALA A 257 2.59 14.91 4.05
CA ALA A 257 3.68 14.60 3.15
C ALA A 257 3.87 15.66 2.03
N PRO A 258 5.09 15.93 1.55
CA PRO A 258 5.38 17.01 0.59
C PRO A 258 4.59 16.88 -0.71
N ARG A 259 3.96 17.95 -1.20
CA ARG A 259 3.25 17.93 -2.49
C ARG A 259 4.23 18.10 -3.66
N PRO A 260 3.95 17.51 -4.83
CA PRO A 260 4.73 17.80 -6.02
C PRO A 260 4.66 19.30 -6.34
N PRO A 261 5.76 19.89 -6.85
CA PRO A 261 5.75 21.29 -7.26
C PRO A 261 4.67 21.53 -8.32
N PRO A 262 4.09 22.75 -8.39
CA PRO A 262 3.12 23.09 -9.43
C PRO A 262 3.72 22.80 -10.80
N MET A 263 2.98 22.09 -11.66
CA MET A 263 3.49 21.78 -12.99
C MET A 263 3.74 23.09 -13.76
N HIS A 264 4.95 23.23 -14.32
CA HIS A 264 5.24 24.29 -15.29
C HIS A 264 4.42 24.04 -16.57
N PRO A 265 4.00 25.08 -17.32
CA PRO A 265 3.33 24.91 -18.60
C PRO A 265 4.12 23.97 -19.53
N PRO A 266 3.47 23.21 -20.44
CA PRO A 266 4.14 22.29 -21.35
C PRO A 266 5.30 22.98 -22.04
N LEU A 267 6.51 22.43 -21.89
CA LEU A 267 7.64 22.86 -22.68
C LEU A 267 7.30 22.58 -24.15
N GLU A 268 7.37 23.60 -25.00
CA GLU A 268 7.20 23.42 -26.44
C GLU A 268 8.20 22.37 -26.94
N GLU A 269 7.74 21.49 -27.85
CA GLU A 269 8.63 20.52 -28.48
C GLU A 269 9.77 21.26 -29.18
N ARG A 270 11.01 20.90 -28.81
CA ARG A 270 12.21 21.50 -29.38
C ARG A 270 12.62 20.70 -30.61
N GLU A 271 12.86 21.38 -31.71
CA GLU A 271 13.45 20.77 -32.89
C GLU A 271 14.81 20.13 -32.53
N GLY A 272 15.04 18.89 -32.95
CA GLY A 272 16.25 18.13 -32.61
C GLY A 272 16.28 17.46 -31.23
N TRP A 273 15.15 17.42 -30.51
CA TRP A 273 14.99 16.70 -29.24
C TRP A 273 14.00 15.53 -29.37
N PRO A 274 14.05 14.54 -28.45
CA PRO A 274 13.05 13.49 -28.41
C PRO A 274 11.64 14.06 -28.25
N SER A 275 10.70 13.58 -29.06
CA SER A 275 9.28 13.96 -28.95
C SER A 275 8.70 13.47 -27.63
N TYR A 276 7.55 14.03 -27.25
CA TYR A 276 6.81 13.57 -26.06
C TYR A 276 6.57 12.06 -26.10
N GLU A 277 6.04 11.55 -27.22
CA GLU A 277 5.70 10.15 -27.40
C GLU A 277 6.93 9.23 -27.30
N GLN A 278 8.09 9.70 -27.78
CA GLN A 278 9.34 8.98 -27.61
C GLN A 278 9.70 8.89 -26.12
N LYS A 279 9.70 10.01 -25.41
CA LYS A 279 10.04 10.07 -23.97
C LYS A 279 9.13 9.19 -23.13
N GLU A 280 7.84 9.20 -23.40
CA GLU A 280 6.83 8.39 -22.70
C GLU A 280 7.09 6.87 -22.88
N ARG A 281 7.37 6.43 -24.11
CA ARG A 281 7.72 5.02 -24.38
C ARG A 281 8.99 4.59 -23.67
N LEU A 282 10.02 5.46 -23.64
CA LEU A 282 11.26 5.15 -22.94
C LEU A 282 11.04 5.10 -21.42
N PHE A 283 10.25 6.04 -20.87
CA PHE A 283 9.90 6.05 -19.45
C PHE A 283 9.20 4.75 -19.04
N SER A 284 8.14 4.37 -19.75
CA SER A 284 7.39 3.12 -19.50
C SER A 284 8.29 1.88 -19.57
N TYR A 285 9.30 1.87 -20.44
CA TYR A 285 10.27 0.79 -20.48
C TYR A 285 11.20 0.78 -19.27
N VAL A 286 11.73 1.94 -18.88
CA VAL A 286 12.70 2.08 -17.79
C VAL A 286 12.10 1.67 -16.44
N THR A 287 10.80 1.87 -16.22
CA THR A 287 10.12 1.44 -14.99
C THR A 287 10.04 -0.07 -14.81
N HIS A 288 10.26 -0.85 -15.87
CA HIS A 288 10.21 -2.32 -15.85
C HIS A 288 11.60 -2.98 -15.96
N LEU A 289 12.68 -2.20 -15.85
CA LEU A 289 14.04 -2.72 -15.95
C LEU A 289 14.50 -3.45 -14.68
N SER A 290 15.35 -4.47 -14.86
CA SER A 290 16.10 -5.07 -13.74
C SER A 290 17.06 -4.06 -13.10
N LEU A 291 17.50 -4.31 -11.86
CA LEU A 291 18.48 -3.45 -11.17
C LEU A 291 19.80 -3.31 -11.96
N ARG A 292 20.27 -4.41 -12.55
CA ARG A 292 21.48 -4.41 -13.40
C ARG A 292 21.29 -3.49 -14.61
N ASP A 293 20.13 -3.57 -15.26
CA ASP A 293 19.87 -2.86 -16.50
C ASP A 293 19.59 -1.37 -16.29
N SER A 294 18.85 -1.05 -15.23
CA SER A 294 18.66 0.34 -14.79
C SER A 294 19.99 0.98 -14.38
N SER A 295 20.87 0.25 -13.69
CA SER A 295 22.22 0.72 -13.35
C SER A 295 23.10 0.96 -14.59
N MET A 296 23.06 0.05 -15.57
CA MET A 296 23.79 0.22 -16.83
C MET A 296 23.28 1.45 -17.61
N LEU A 297 21.96 1.62 -17.69
CA LEU A 297 21.34 2.76 -18.36
C LEU A 297 21.68 4.08 -17.65
N ALA A 298 21.63 4.10 -16.32
CA ALA A 298 22.05 5.27 -15.53
C ALA A 298 23.52 5.62 -15.75
N ALA A 299 24.42 4.64 -15.76
CA ALA A 299 25.85 4.86 -16.03
C ALA A 299 26.08 5.42 -17.45
N GLN A 300 25.30 4.99 -18.44
CA GLN A 300 25.40 5.54 -19.79
C GLN A 300 24.92 6.98 -19.88
N VAL A 301 23.81 7.33 -19.21
CA VAL A 301 23.34 8.72 -19.16
C VAL A 301 24.34 9.60 -18.44
N GLN A 302 24.90 9.14 -17.31
CA GLN A 302 25.97 9.88 -16.62
C GLN A 302 27.19 10.14 -17.51
N LYS A 303 27.56 9.16 -18.35
CA LYS A 303 28.70 9.29 -19.25
C LYS A 303 28.42 10.19 -20.45
N ARG A 304 27.24 10.07 -21.07
CA ARG A 304 26.91 10.69 -22.36
C ARG A 304 26.19 12.02 -22.22
N CYS A 305 25.34 12.16 -21.20
CA CYS A 305 24.53 13.34 -20.97
C CYS A 305 24.56 13.75 -19.47
N PRO A 306 25.72 14.21 -18.96
CA PRO A 306 25.88 14.53 -17.54
C PRO A 306 24.94 15.67 -17.08
N THR A 307 24.53 16.55 -17.99
CA THR A 307 23.56 17.63 -17.74
C THR A 307 22.16 17.13 -17.40
N ALA A 308 21.84 15.89 -17.76
CA ALA A 308 20.57 15.24 -17.41
C ALA A 308 20.57 14.64 -16.00
N VAL A 309 21.73 14.50 -15.35
CA VAL A 309 21.84 13.92 -14.01
C VAL A 309 21.55 15.02 -12.98
N LEU A 310 20.48 14.86 -12.21
CA LEU A 310 20.09 15.81 -11.16
C LEU A 310 20.83 15.53 -9.85
N THR A 311 20.89 14.26 -9.45
CA THR A 311 21.56 13.81 -8.23
C THR A 311 22.20 12.44 -8.44
N CYS A 312 23.30 12.21 -7.72
CA CYS A 312 24.01 10.93 -7.68
C CYS A 312 24.37 10.67 -6.21
N ASP A 313 23.59 9.83 -5.56
CA ASP A 313 23.79 9.41 -4.18
C ASP A 313 24.54 8.07 -4.19
N ARG A 314 25.82 8.11 -3.83
CA ARG A 314 26.70 6.93 -3.85
C ARG A 314 26.49 6.03 -2.64
N GLU A 315 25.96 6.56 -1.54
CA GLU A 315 25.71 5.77 -0.33
C GLU A 315 24.42 4.96 -0.48
N LYS A 316 23.42 5.52 -1.18
CA LYS A 316 22.13 4.85 -1.46
C LYS A 316 22.05 4.21 -2.84
N GLU A 317 23.17 4.15 -3.57
CA GLU A 317 23.27 3.64 -4.95
C GLU A 317 22.19 4.20 -5.90
N ARG A 318 21.82 5.49 -5.73
CA ARG A 318 20.68 6.10 -6.42
C ARG A 318 21.11 7.22 -7.35
N VAL A 319 20.56 7.22 -8.56
CA VAL A 319 20.81 8.26 -9.57
C VAL A 319 19.48 8.81 -10.05
N THR A 320 19.30 10.13 -9.97
CA THR A 320 18.11 10.79 -10.52
C THR A 320 18.45 11.45 -11.85
N ILE A 321 17.71 11.07 -12.90
CA ILE A 321 17.90 11.56 -14.27
C ILE A 321 16.65 12.34 -14.70
N ALA A 322 16.85 13.55 -15.21
CA ALA A 322 15.83 14.35 -15.86
C ALA A 322 15.74 13.96 -17.34
N LEU A 323 14.73 13.17 -17.72
CA LEU A 323 14.50 12.75 -19.11
C LEU A 323 14.37 13.93 -20.08
N ASP A 324 13.82 15.07 -19.64
CA ASP A 324 13.72 16.28 -20.46
C ASP A 324 15.06 16.96 -20.77
N LYS A 325 16.11 16.60 -20.04
CA LYS A 325 17.47 17.08 -20.26
C LYS A 325 18.33 16.07 -21.03
N VAL A 326 17.79 14.88 -21.35
CA VAL A 326 18.49 13.87 -22.15
C VAL A 326 18.44 14.29 -23.62
N ASP A 327 19.61 14.51 -24.22
CA ASP A 327 19.73 14.84 -25.63
C ASP A 327 19.28 13.69 -26.55
N LEU A 328 18.98 14.01 -27.81
CA LEU A 328 18.45 13.06 -28.78
C LEU A 328 19.41 11.91 -29.08
N GLU A 329 20.72 12.15 -29.04
CA GLU A 329 21.73 11.11 -29.30
C GLU A 329 21.73 10.06 -28.19
N THR A 330 21.82 10.51 -26.94
CA THR A 330 21.76 9.66 -25.74
C THR A 330 20.43 8.93 -25.67
N PHE A 331 19.33 9.64 -25.95
CA PHE A 331 17.99 9.06 -26.00
C PHE A 331 17.88 7.93 -27.04
N THR A 332 18.37 8.17 -28.26
CA THR A 332 18.37 7.18 -29.35
C THR A 332 19.14 5.93 -28.96
N HIS A 333 20.25 6.10 -28.23
CA HIS A 333 21.05 4.98 -27.73
C HIS A 333 20.31 4.16 -26.67
N MET A 334 19.61 4.83 -25.75
CA MET A 334 18.75 4.18 -24.75
C MET A 334 17.59 3.42 -25.41
N ASP A 335 16.94 3.99 -26.42
CA ASP A 335 15.85 3.33 -27.17
C ASP A 335 16.35 2.15 -28.01
N ALA A 336 17.59 2.20 -28.52
CA ALA A 336 18.20 1.06 -29.22
C ALA A 336 18.47 -0.12 -28.27
N LEU A 337 18.96 0.15 -27.06
CA LEU A 337 19.15 -0.88 -26.03
C LEU A 337 17.83 -1.53 -25.62
N ARG A 338 16.76 -0.73 -25.52
CA ARG A 338 15.39 -1.24 -25.32
C ARG A 338 14.99 -2.24 -26.40
N LYS A 339 15.18 -1.88 -27.67
CA LYS A 339 14.81 -2.72 -28.83
C LYS A 339 15.63 -4.00 -28.94
N GLN A 340 16.83 -4.07 -28.38
CA GLN A 340 17.65 -5.30 -28.38
C GLN A 340 17.20 -6.33 -27.32
N LYS A 341 16.33 -5.93 -26.39
CA LYS A 341 15.86 -6.77 -25.27
C LYS A 341 14.38 -7.15 -25.35
N GLN A 342 13.65 -6.61 -26.32
CA GLN A 342 12.34 -7.11 -26.75
C GLN A 342 12.55 -8.15 -27.84
#